data_AF-A0A942BDZ6-F1
#
_entry.id   AF-A0A942BDZ6-F1
#
_cell.length_a   1.000
_cell.length_b   1.000
_cell.length_c   1.000
_cell.angle_alpha   90.00
_cell.angle_beta   90.00
_cell.angle_gamma   90.00
#
_symmetry.space_group_name_H-M   'P 1'
#
loop_
_entity.id
_entity.type
_entity.pdbx_description
1 polymer ?
#
loop_
_entity_poly.entity_id
_entity_poly.type
_entity_poly.pdbx_seq_one_letter_code
_entity_poly.pdbx_strand_id
1 'polypeptide(L)'
;MEIVGTLFLLFILVFIGFIVSLKLSVARHQAITGVPHPSELPADVRHQTAKLRRLREDMERTIKGHRDIPEVQVVGKEALEASADLIRKITYLATQRESLRRAHQHASISETEEAQLELKLAQSTSIAERESIERTLANYRRAKDHLEDADNQLGDFQQQVLEAEATLSELHSRIATMTAMGARVSEDELRDTLGRLRSLNTTMDEVQATLPNEARP
;
A
#
# COMPACT_ATOMS: atom_id res chain seq x y z
N MET A 1 -43.90 -5.52 0.35
CA MET A 1 -42.89 -4.45 0.56
C MET A 1 -41.79 -4.83 1.56
N GLU A 2 -41.84 -5.98 2.24
CA GLU A 2 -40.81 -6.35 3.24
C GLU A 2 -39.55 -7.02 2.65
N ILE A 3 -39.62 -7.50 1.41
CA ILE A 3 -38.54 -8.27 0.76
C ILE A 3 -37.36 -7.36 0.35
N VAL A 4 -37.60 -6.09 0.05
CA VAL A 4 -36.55 -5.15 -0.39
C VAL A 4 -35.70 -4.68 0.79
N GLY A 5 -36.30 -4.48 1.97
CA GLY A 5 -35.57 -4.10 3.18
C GLY A 5 -34.69 -5.22 3.74
N THR A 6 -35.12 -6.48 3.60
CA THR A 6 -34.34 -7.65 4.02
C THR A 6 -33.14 -7.91 3.11
N LEU A 7 -33.28 -7.74 1.79
CA LEU A 7 -32.16 -7.81 0.84
C LEU A 7 -31.09 -6.73 1.07
N PHE A 8 -31.50 -5.50 1.41
CA PHE A 8 -30.61 -4.38 1.72
C PHE A 8 -29.78 -4.61 3.00
N LEU A 9 -30.40 -5.16 4.05
CA LEU A 9 -29.73 -5.47 5.32
C LEU A 9 -28.75 -6.64 5.17
N LEU A 10 -29.09 -7.61 4.30
CA LEU A 10 -28.21 -8.71 3.92
C LEU A 10 -27.00 -8.22 3.11
N PHE A 11 -27.18 -7.25 2.21
CA PHE A 11 -26.09 -6.65 1.45
C PHE A 11 -25.11 -5.88 2.35
N ILE A 12 -25.62 -5.10 3.31
CA ILE A 12 -24.80 -4.40 4.31
C ILE A 12 -24.05 -5.41 5.20
N LEU A 13 -24.70 -6.50 5.64
CA LEU A 13 -24.04 -7.54 6.45
C LEU A 13 -23.00 -8.32 5.66
N VAL A 14 -23.21 -8.56 4.37
CA VAL A 14 -22.23 -9.19 3.48
C VAL A 14 -21.07 -8.25 3.20
N PHE A 15 -21.32 -6.95 3.01
CA PHE A 15 -20.28 -5.94 2.77
C PHE A 15 -19.41 -5.72 4.02
N ILE A 16 -20.05 -5.54 5.18
CA ILE A 16 -19.36 -5.45 6.48
C ILE A 16 -18.66 -6.77 6.80
N GLY A 17 -19.30 -7.91 6.56
CA GLY A 17 -18.73 -9.24 6.78
C GLY A 17 -17.53 -9.54 5.87
N PHE A 18 -17.55 -9.07 4.63
CA PHE A 18 -16.44 -9.18 3.68
C PHE A 18 -15.26 -8.30 4.12
N ILE A 19 -15.53 -7.07 4.55
CA ILE A 19 -14.51 -6.16 5.10
C ILE A 19 -13.89 -6.73 6.39
N VAL A 20 -14.70 -7.30 7.29
CA VAL A 20 -14.24 -7.92 8.55
C VAL A 20 -13.49 -9.23 8.30
N SER A 21 -13.91 -10.05 7.34
CA SER A 21 -13.25 -11.32 6.99
C SER A 21 -11.86 -11.12 6.37
N LEU A 22 -11.71 -10.09 5.52
CA LEU A 22 -10.40 -9.64 5.01
C LEU A 22 -9.48 -9.18 6.16
N LYS A 23 -10.01 -8.48 7.17
CA LYS A 23 -9.23 -8.05 8.33
C LYS A 23 -8.81 -9.21 9.25
N LEU A 24 -9.63 -10.25 9.41
CA LEU A 24 -9.32 -11.37 10.31
C LEU A 24 -8.27 -12.35 9.74
N SER A 25 -8.20 -12.50 8.42
CA SER A 25 -7.17 -13.32 7.76
C SER A 25 -5.80 -12.65 7.77
N VAL A 26 -5.75 -11.32 7.76
CA VAL A 26 -4.50 -10.55 7.73
C VAL A 26 -3.97 -10.29 9.15
N ALA A 27 -4.84 -10.05 10.13
CA ALA A 27 -4.44 -9.71 11.49
C ALA A 27 -3.80 -10.87 12.28
N ARG A 28 -4.11 -12.14 11.95
CA ARG A 28 -3.58 -13.29 12.72
C ARG A 28 -2.15 -13.71 12.36
N HIS A 29 -1.55 -13.17 11.30
CA HIS A 29 -0.15 -13.48 10.91
C HIS A 29 0.80 -12.28 10.99
N GLN A 30 0.29 -11.06 11.19
CA GLN A 30 1.08 -9.84 11.35
C GLN A 30 1.86 -9.76 12.67
N ALA A 31 1.50 -10.57 13.68
CA ALA A 31 2.05 -10.46 15.03
C ALA A 31 3.50 -10.94 15.20
N ILE A 32 4.13 -11.58 14.19
CA ILE A 32 5.45 -12.22 14.36
C ILE A 32 6.52 -11.69 13.38
N THR A 33 6.16 -11.14 12.21
CA THR A 33 7.16 -10.66 11.21
C THR A 33 6.83 -9.34 10.52
N GLY A 34 5.62 -8.79 10.67
CA GLY A 34 5.23 -7.49 10.10
C GLY A 34 5.22 -7.38 8.57
N VAL A 35 5.56 -8.45 7.82
CA VAL A 35 5.52 -8.48 6.35
C VAL A 35 4.65 -9.65 5.92
N PRO A 36 3.57 -9.43 5.16
CA PRO A 36 2.81 -10.51 4.56
C PRO A 36 3.74 -11.39 3.72
N HIS A 37 3.59 -12.70 3.82
CA HIS A 37 4.41 -13.60 3.02
C HIS A 37 4.17 -13.29 1.53
N PRO A 38 5.19 -13.34 0.64
CA PRO A 38 5.02 -13.02 -0.77
C PRO A 38 3.80 -13.69 -1.41
N SER A 39 3.48 -14.94 -1.05
CA SER A 39 2.33 -15.68 -1.57
C SER A 39 0.96 -15.11 -1.18
N GLU A 40 0.88 -14.38 -0.07
CA GLU A 40 -0.34 -13.77 0.48
C GLU A 40 -0.68 -12.44 -0.20
N LEU A 41 0.26 -11.87 -0.95
CA LEU A 41 0.07 -10.59 -1.63
C LEU A 41 -0.66 -10.78 -2.98
N PRO A 42 -1.48 -9.79 -3.40
CA PRO A 42 -2.05 -9.76 -4.75
C PRO A 42 -0.96 -9.87 -5.82
N ALA A 43 -1.28 -10.50 -6.96
CA ALA A 43 -0.30 -10.77 -8.02
C ALA A 43 0.45 -9.51 -8.49
N ASP A 44 -0.26 -8.40 -8.65
CA ASP A 44 0.31 -7.12 -9.06
C ASP A 44 1.30 -6.57 -8.02
N VAL A 45 0.94 -6.62 -6.74
CA VAL A 45 1.80 -6.21 -5.61
C VAL A 45 3.04 -7.08 -5.51
N ARG A 46 2.91 -8.40 -5.75
CA ARG A 46 4.06 -9.32 -5.80
C ARG A 46 5.02 -8.94 -6.91
N HIS A 47 4.49 -8.63 -8.09
CA HIS A 47 5.31 -8.25 -9.23
C HIS A 47 6.07 -6.95 -8.96
N GLN A 48 5.38 -5.93 -8.44
CA GLN A 48 5.98 -4.64 -8.10
C GLN A 48 7.08 -4.74 -7.03
N THR A 49 6.87 -5.57 -6.00
CA THR A 49 7.83 -5.70 -4.88
C THR A 49 8.94 -6.72 -5.14
N ALA A 50 8.79 -7.59 -6.15
CA ALA A 50 9.75 -8.66 -6.44
C ALA A 50 11.15 -8.13 -6.76
N LYS A 51 11.25 -7.06 -7.56
CA LYS A 51 12.55 -6.52 -7.96
C LYS A 51 13.28 -5.85 -6.79
N LEU A 52 12.57 -5.13 -5.93
CA LEU A 52 13.13 -4.56 -4.69
C LEU A 52 13.63 -5.66 -3.74
N ARG A 53 12.87 -6.74 -3.57
CA ARG A 53 13.28 -7.89 -2.76
C ARG A 53 14.52 -8.56 -3.30
N ARG A 54 14.58 -8.77 -4.62
CA ARG A 54 15.74 -9.32 -5.30
C ARG A 54 16.99 -8.45 -5.08
N LEU A 55 16.87 -7.13 -5.23
CA LEU A 55 17.97 -6.20 -4.96
C LEU A 55 18.47 -6.30 -3.51
N ARG A 56 17.56 -6.37 -2.53
CA ARG A 56 17.93 -6.58 -1.13
C ARG A 56 18.64 -7.91 -0.90
N GLU A 57 18.16 -9.00 -1.50
CA GLU A 57 18.80 -10.32 -1.39
C GLU A 57 20.19 -10.34 -2.05
N ASP A 58 20.35 -9.65 -3.18
CA ASP A 58 21.63 -9.49 -3.86
C ASP A 58 22.61 -8.68 -2.97
N MET A 59 22.15 -7.58 -2.34
CA MET A 59 22.94 -6.85 -1.34
C MET A 59 23.34 -7.72 -0.16
N GLU A 60 22.39 -8.49 0.40
CA GLU A 60 22.65 -9.37 1.54
C GLU A 60 23.70 -10.43 1.20
N ARG A 61 23.65 -10.99 -0.02
CA ARG A 61 24.67 -11.92 -0.52
C ARG A 61 26.03 -11.25 -0.62
N THR A 62 26.11 -10.04 -1.19
CA THR A 62 27.37 -9.27 -1.29
C THR A 62 27.97 -8.99 0.09
N ILE A 63 27.16 -8.53 1.05
CA ILE A 63 27.60 -8.20 2.41
C ILE A 63 28.06 -9.46 3.15
N LYS A 64 27.29 -10.55 3.09
CA LYS A 64 27.66 -11.82 3.74
C LYS A 64 28.91 -12.46 3.15
N GLY A 65 29.23 -12.18 1.88
CA GLY A 65 30.43 -12.65 1.21
C GLY A 65 31.72 -11.94 1.64
N HIS A 66 31.61 -10.75 2.26
CA HIS A 66 32.76 -9.90 2.62
C HIS A 66 32.73 -9.56 4.11
N ARG A 67 32.72 -10.59 4.97
CA ARG A 67 32.72 -10.45 6.44
C ARG A 67 34.03 -9.93 7.00
N ASP A 68 35.08 -9.99 6.20
CA ASP A 68 36.44 -9.54 6.47
C ASP A 68 36.61 -8.02 6.35
N ILE A 69 35.63 -7.29 5.81
CA ILE A 69 35.64 -5.83 5.66
C ILE A 69 34.65 -5.21 6.68
N PRO A 70 35.12 -4.69 7.83
CA PRO A 70 34.25 -4.19 8.91
C PRO A 70 33.31 -3.07 8.46
N GLU A 71 33.77 -2.16 7.60
CA GLU A 71 33.00 -1.03 7.08
C GLU A 71 31.80 -1.52 6.26
N VAL A 72 31.99 -2.57 5.45
CA VAL A 72 30.91 -3.22 4.69
C VAL A 72 29.90 -3.86 5.63
N GLN A 73 30.32 -4.42 6.75
CA GLN A 73 29.38 -5.04 7.70
C GLN A 73 28.53 -3.99 8.42
N VAL A 74 29.12 -2.89 8.88
CA VAL A 74 28.39 -1.83 9.60
C VAL A 74 27.40 -1.14 8.67
N VAL A 75 27.90 -0.59 7.56
CA VAL A 75 27.08 0.16 6.59
C VAL A 75 26.11 -0.76 5.86
N GLY A 76 26.56 -1.98 5.53
CA GLY A 76 25.72 -2.98 4.87
C GLY A 76 24.56 -3.47 5.74
N LYS A 77 24.76 -3.64 7.05
CA LYS A 77 23.66 -4.01 7.95
C LYS A 77 22.59 -2.92 7.99
N GLU A 78 23.00 -1.66 8.11
CA GLU A 78 22.09 -0.52 8.09
C GLU A 78 21.35 -0.41 6.74
N ALA A 79 22.06 -0.62 5.62
CA ALA A 79 21.44 -0.71 4.30
C ALA A 79 20.36 -1.79 4.23
N LEU A 80 20.62 -2.99 4.76
CA LEU A 80 19.65 -4.08 4.75
C LEU A 80 18.42 -3.80 5.60
N GLU A 81 18.58 -3.15 6.76
CA GLU A 81 17.49 -2.74 7.64
C GLU A 81 16.63 -1.67 6.95
N ALA A 82 17.24 -0.58 6.47
CA ALA A 82 16.53 0.49 5.78
C ALA A 82 15.81 0.00 4.50
N SER A 83 16.42 -0.93 3.76
CA SER A 83 15.81 -1.56 2.58
C SER A 83 14.64 -2.46 2.95
N ALA A 84 14.75 -3.21 4.04
CA ALA A 84 13.65 -4.05 4.52
C ALA A 84 12.45 -3.18 4.90
N ASP A 85 12.68 -2.10 5.63
CA ASP A 85 11.65 -1.15 6.06
C ASP A 85 10.95 -0.51 4.86
N LEU A 86 11.71 -0.07 3.86
CA LEU A 86 11.18 0.50 2.63
C LEU A 86 10.30 -0.51 1.87
N ILE A 87 10.77 -1.75 1.73
CA ILE A 87 9.99 -2.82 1.08
C ILE A 87 8.67 -3.08 1.83
N ARG A 88 8.66 -3.04 3.17
CA ARG A 88 7.44 -3.18 3.96
C ARG A 88 6.43 -2.08 3.65
N LYS A 89 6.88 -0.82 3.66
CA LYS A 89 6.04 0.35 3.37
C LYS A 89 5.47 0.31 1.96
N ILE A 90 6.31 0.03 0.96
CA ILE A 90 5.88 -0.14 -0.44
C ILE A 90 4.85 -1.27 -0.56
N THR A 91 5.08 -2.39 0.10
CA THR A 91 4.13 -3.52 0.09
C THR A 91 2.78 -3.12 0.67
N TYR A 92 2.78 -2.37 1.78
CA TYR A 92 1.58 -1.86 2.42
C TYR A 92 0.83 -0.90 1.49
N LEU A 93 1.50 0.13 0.97
CA LEU A 93 0.91 1.13 0.09
C LEU A 93 0.39 0.52 -1.23
N ALA A 94 1.12 -0.43 -1.83
CA ALA A 94 0.65 -1.16 -3.00
C ALA A 94 -0.62 -1.98 -2.73
N THR A 95 -0.73 -2.56 -1.54
CA THR A 95 -1.92 -3.30 -1.11
C THR A 95 -3.11 -2.37 -0.89
N GLN A 96 -2.89 -1.19 -0.29
CA GLN A 96 -3.93 -0.17 -0.14
C GLN A 96 -4.41 0.33 -1.51
N ARG A 97 -3.48 0.62 -2.43
CA ARG A 97 -3.79 1.02 -3.81
C ARG A 97 -4.62 -0.02 -4.55
N GLU A 98 -4.27 -1.30 -4.44
CA GLU A 98 -5.04 -2.37 -5.08
C GLU A 98 -6.46 -2.50 -4.47
N SER A 99 -6.57 -2.30 -3.15
CA SER A 99 -7.87 -2.30 -2.46
C SER A 99 -8.74 -1.13 -2.93
N LEU A 100 -8.16 0.07 -3.06
CA LEU A 100 -8.82 1.25 -3.60
C LEU A 100 -9.20 1.08 -5.06
N ARG A 101 -8.33 0.50 -5.89
CA ARG A 101 -8.64 0.19 -7.30
C ARG A 101 -9.86 -0.73 -7.41
N ARG A 102 -9.94 -1.76 -6.58
CA ARG A 102 -11.11 -2.65 -6.53
C ARG A 102 -12.35 -1.91 -6.05
N ALA A 103 -12.22 -1.08 -5.02
CA ALA A 103 -13.32 -0.26 -4.53
C ALA A 103 -13.84 0.69 -5.62
N HIS A 104 -12.96 1.33 -6.40
CA HIS A 104 -13.30 2.13 -7.58
C HIS A 104 -13.99 1.32 -8.67
N GLN A 105 -13.51 0.11 -8.97
CA GLN A 105 -14.18 -0.79 -9.92
C GLN A 105 -15.59 -1.16 -9.47
N HIS A 106 -15.80 -1.38 -8.17
CA HIS A 106 -17.13 -1.59 -7.61
C HIS A 106 -17.97 -0.31 -7.60
N ALA A 107 -17.37 0.86 -7.31
CA ALA A 107 -18.05 2.14 -7.34
C ALA A 107 -18.55 2.51 -8.74
N SER A 108 -17.81 2.16 -9.80
CA SER A 108 -18.26 2.33 -11.19
C SER A 108 -19.54 1.54 -11.48
N ILE A 109 -19.70 0.34 -10.89
CA ILE A 109 -20.96 -0.40 -10.96
C ILE A 109 -22.06 0.38 -10.21
N SER A 110 -21.74 0.97 -9.07
CA SER A 110 -22.66 1.82 -8.30
C SER A 110 -22.99 3.17 -8.93
N GLU A 111 -22.22 3.73 -9.86
CA GLU A 111 -22.62 4.94 -10.61
C GLU A 111 -23.88 4.67 -11.45
N THR A 112 -24.00 3.45 -11.99
CA THR A 112 -25.22 3.04 -12.70
C THR A 112 -26.41 2.91 -11.74
N GLU A 113 -26.16 2.49 -10.50
CA GLU A 113 -27.17 2.42 -9.43
C GLU A 113 -27.53 3.82 -8.92
N GLU A 114 -26.58 4.74 -8.84
CA GLU A 114 -26.79 6.14 -8.49
C GLU A 114 -27.72 6.80 -9.52
N ALA A 115 -27.45 6.64 -10.81
CA ALA A 115 -28.32 7.15 -11.87
C ALA A 115 -29.75 6.57 -11.79
N GLN A 116 -29.89 5.29 -11.40
CA GLN A 116 -31.21 4.68 -11.17
C GLN A 116 -31.90 5.24 -9.93
N LEU A 117 -31.16 5.49 -8.85
CA LEU A 117 -31.68 6.12 -7.63
C LEU A 117 -32.10 7.56 -7.90
N GLU A 118 -31.36 8.33 -8.69
CA GLU A 118 -31.74 9.68 -9.11
C GLU A 118 -33.01 9.68 -9.97
N LEU A 119 -33.11 8.74 -10.93
CA LEU A 119 -34.34 8.56 -11.70
C LEU A 119 -35.52 8.20 -10.80
N LYS A 120 -35.32 7.30 -9.84
CA LYS A 120 -36.35 6.89 -8.88
C LYS A 120 -36.76 8.03 -7.96
N LEU A 121 -35.81 8.86 -7.53
CA LEU A 121 -36.08 10.06 -6.74
C LEU A 121 -36.95 11.04 -7.52
N ALA A 122 -36.66 11.26 -8.81
CA ALA A 122 -37.44 12.12 -9.68
C ALA A 122 -38.87 11.61 -9.92
N GLN A 123 -39.05 10.29 -9.91
CA GLN A 123 -40.35 9.63 -10.10
C GLN A 123 -41.15 9.44 -8.80
N SER A 124 -40.50 9.57 -7.64
CA SER A 124 -41.16 9.31 -6.35
C SER A 124 -42.09 10.46 -5.93
N THR A 125 -43.32 10.08 -5.60
CA THR A 125 -44.38 10.99 -5.14
C THR A 125 -44.53 11.02 -3.62
N SER A 126 -43.84 10.12 -2.90
CA SER A 126 -43.93 10.00 -1.44
C SER A 126 -42.77 10.71 -0.75
N ILE A 127 -43.04 11.59 0.21
CA ILE A 127 -42.02 12.32 0.97
C ILE A 127 -41.06 11.34 1.68
N ALA A 128 -41.60 10.29 2.32
CA ALA A 128 -40.79 9.31 3.04
C ALA A 128 -39.86 8.49 2.11
N GLU A 129 -40.31 8.18 0.89
CA GLU A 129 -39.47 7.47 -0.08
C GLU A 129 -38.37 8.39 -0.63
N ARG A 130 -38.69 9.65 -0.91
CA ARG A 130 -37.69 10.65 -1.34
C ARG A 130 -36.60 10.84 -0.30
N GLU A 131 -36.96 11.04 0.97
CA GLU A 131 -35.98 11.17 2.06
C GLU A 131 -35.07 9.94 2.17
N SER A 132 -35.62 8.73 2.00
CA SER A 132 -34.82 7.51 2.04
C SER A 132 -33.84 7.44 0.87
N ILE A 133 -34.27 7.80 -0.34
CA ILE A 133 -33.40 7.78 -1.53
C ILE A 133 -32.32 8.87 -1.44
N GLU A 134 -32.68 10.07 -0.98
CA GLU A 134 -31.72 11.18 -0.76
C GLU A 134 -30.63 10.81 0.25
N ARG A 135 -30.99 10.13 1.35
CA ARG A 135 -29.99 9.62 2.32
C ARG A 135 -29.05 8.61 1.69
N THR A 136 -29.56 7.70 0.86
CA THR A 136 -28.75 6.72 0.14
C THR A 136 -27.79 7.39 -0.83
N LEU A 137 -28.27 8.34 -1.65
CA LEU A 137 -27.43 9.12 -2.58
C LEU A 137 -26.34 9.91 -1.85
N ALA A 138 -26.67 10.55 -0.72
CA ALA A 138 -25.69 11.28 0.08
C ALA A 138 -24.57 10.37 0.62
N ASN A 139 -24.90 9.13 0.99
CA ASN A 139 -23.90 8.16 1.44
C ASN A 139 -23.00 7.68 0.29
N TYR A 140 -23.56 7.42 -0.90
CA TYR A 140 -22.78 7.07 -2.09
C TYR A 140 -21.78 8.16 -2.46
N ARG A 141 -22.22 9.42 -2.49
CA ARG A 141 -21.36 10.56 -2.82
C ARG A 141 -20.20 10.71 -1.82
N ARG A 142 -20.48 10.62 -0.51
CA ARG A 142 -19.40 10.63 0.50
C ARG A 142 -18.40 9.49 0.32
N ALA A 143 -18.89 8.29 0.01
CA ALA A 143 -18.01 7.14 -0.23
C ALA A 143 -17.12 7.38 -1.46
N LYS A 144 -17.67 7.97 -2.53
CA LYS A 144 -16.93 8.36 -3.73
C LYS A 144 -15.87 9.43 -3.44
N ASP A 145 -16.23 10.48 -2.71
CA ASP A 145 -15.30 11.55 -2.30
C ASP A 145 -14.11 10.95 -1.52
N HIS A 146 -14.37 10.04 -0.58
CA HIS A 146 -13.32 9.36 0.18
C HIS A 146 -12.41 8.48 -0.70
N LEU A 147 -12.96 7.83 -1.73
CA LEU A 147 -12.18 7.03 -2.66
C LEU A 147 -11.30 7.89 -3.57
N GLU A 148 -11.79 9.07 -3.97
CA GLU A 148 -11.03 10.04 -4.76
C GLU A 148 -9.89 10.67 -3.94
N ASP A 149 -10.17 11.07 -2.70
CA ASP A 149 -9.16 11.58 -1.77
C ASP A 149 -8.03 10.55 -1.55
N ALA A 150 -8.39 9.29 -1.35
CA ALA A 150 -7.43 8.21 -1.12
C ALA A 150 -6.62 7.87 -2.39
N ASP A 151 -7.21 7.97 -3.58
CA ASP A 151 -6.47 7.78 -4.84
C ASP A 151 -5.49 8.93 -5.11
N ASN A 152 -5.91 10.17 -4.84
CA ASN A 152 -5.06 11.36 -4.93
C ASN A 152 -3.84 11.25 -4.00
N GLN A 153 -4.03 10.78 -2.77
CA GLN A 153 -2.94 10.54 -1.82
C GLN A 153 -1.93 9.47 -2.29
N LEU A 154 -2.35 8.56 -3.19
CA LEU A 154 -1.51 7.52 -3.77
C LEU A 154 -1.02 7.85 -5.19
N GLY A 155 -1.34 9.03 -5.72
CA GLY A 155 -1.04 9.42 -7.10
C GLY A 155 0.44 9.26 -7.48
N ASP A 156 1.34 9.58 -6.55
CA ASP A 156 2.80 9.52 -6.76
C ASP A 156 3.44 8.18 -6.40
N PHE A 157 2.65 7.20 -5.93
CA PHE A 157 3.17 5.93 -5.41
C PHE A 157 4.07 5.21 -6.42
N GLN A 158 3.71 5.21 -7.70
CA GLN A 158 4.51 4.54 -8.74
C GLN A 158 5.89 5.20 -8.92
N GLN A 159 5.95 6.53 -8.84
CA GLN A 159 7.21 7.28 -8.92
C GLN A 159 8.09 6.97 -7.70
N GLN A 160 7.51 6.92 -6.51
CA GLN A 160 8.23 6.56 -5.29
C GLN A 160 8.79 5.13 -5.33
N VAL A 161 8.07 4.18 -5.95
CA VAL A 161 8.57 2.82 -6.17
C VAL A 161 9.76 2.80 -7.14
N LEU A 162 9.70 3.58 -8.22
CA LEU A 162 10.82 3.69 -9.16
C LEU A 162 12.05 4.34 -8.51
N GLU A 163 11.84 5.37 -7.68
CA GLU A 163 12.91 6.02 -6.91
C GLU A 163 13.52 5.09 -5.86
N ALA A 164 12.69 4.30 -5.17
CA ALA A 164 13.14 3.25 -4.26
C ALA A 164 14.04 2.25 -4.98
N GLU A 165 13.60 1.80 -6.17
CA GLU A 165 14.32 0.83 -6.96
C GLU A 165 15.68 1.35 -7.45
N ALA A 166 15.71 2.60 -7.92
CA ALA A 166 16.94 3.28 -8.31
C ALA A 166 17.90 3.43 -7.12
N THR A 167 17.39 3.88 -5.97
CA THR A 167 18.19 4.10 -4.75
C THR A 167 18.77 2.78 -4.22
N LEU A 168 17.97 1.70 -4.18
CA LEU A 168 18.45 0.38 -3.77
C LEU A 168 19.48 -0.20 -4.74
N SER A 169 19.28 -0.01 -6.05
CA SER A 169 20.25 -0.43 -7.06
C SER A 169 21.57 0.33 -6.94
N GLU A 170 21.51 1.64 -6.68
CA GLU A 170 22.69 2.47 -6.45
C GLU A 170 23.43 2.01 -5.19
N LEU A 171 22.72 1.78 -4.09
CA LEU A 171 23.27 1.30 -2.83
C LEU A 171 23.96 -0.06 -3.01
N HIS A 172 23.34 -0.99 -3.75
CA HIS A 172 23.94 -2.28 -4.07
C HIS A 172 25.24 -2.15 -4.86
N SER A 173 25.23 -1.32 -5.91
CA SER A 173 26.41 -1.06 -6.75
C SER A 173 27.56 -0.48 -5.94
N ARG A 174 27.27 0.47 -5.04
CA ARG A 174 28.27 1.09 -4.17
C ARG A 174 28.86 0.09 -3.17
N ILE A 175 28.03 -0.75 -2.55
CA ILE A 175 28.49 -1.84 -1.67
C ILE A 175 29.39 -2.81 -2.43
N ALA A 176 28.97 -3.24 -3.63
CA ALA A 176 29.76 -4.14 -4.47
C ALA A 176 31.12 -3.52 -4.86
N THR A 177 31.14 -2.23 -5.20
CA THR A 177 32.37 -1.51 -5.55
C THR A 177 33.30 -1.37 -4.34
N MET A 178 32.75 -1.05 -3.16
CA MET A 178 33.51 -0.99 -1.91
C MET A 178 34.14 -2.35 -1.56
N THR A 179 33.42 -3.45 -1.77
CA THR A 179 33.95 -4.79 -1.58
C THR A 179 35.05 -5.14 -2.59
N ALA A 180 34.91 -4.76 -3.85
CA ALA A 180 35.89 -5.04 -4.90
C ALA A 180 37.19 -4.23 -4.74
N MET A 181 37.10 -3.00 -4.23
CA MET A 181 38.24 -2.08 -4.07
C MET A 181 38.88 -2.12 -2.67
N GLY A 182 38.36 -2.96 -1.75
CA GLY A 182 38.88 -3.09 -0.39
C GLY A 182 38.74 -1.80 0.43
N ALA A 183 37.51 -1.25 0.51
CA ALA A 183 37.16 -0.08 1.31
C ALA A 183 37.85 1.26 0.92
N ARG A 184 38.45 1.37 -0.27
CA ARG A 184 39.00 2.64 -0.78
C ARG A 184 37.96 3.61 -1.36
N VAL A 185 36.69 3.19 -1.43
CA VAL A 185 35.55 4.02 -1.87
C VAL A 185 35.04 4.80 -0.65
N SER A 186 34.62 6.05 -0.86
CA SER A 186 34.22 6.93 0.25
C SER A 186 33.00 6.38 0.98
N GLU A 187 33.18 6.04 2.25
CA GLU A 187 32.09 5.74 3.19
C GLU A 187 31.00 6.83 3.15
N ASP A 188 31.42 8.07 2.88
CA ASP A 188 30.57 9.25 2.71
C ASP A 188 29.53 9.09 1.61
N GLU A 189 29.89 8.54 0.45
CA GLU A 189 28.95 8.31 -0.65
C GLU A 189 27.89 7.24 -0.32
N LEU A 190 28.28 6.22 0.44
CA LEU A 190 27.33 5.22 0.94
C LEU A 190 26.39 5.83 1.99
N ARG A 191 26.93 6.64 2.90
CA ARG A 191 26.15 7.38 3.89
C ARG A 191 25.17 8.35 3.24
N ASP A 192 25.56 9.02 2.17
CA ASP A 192 24.67 9.90 1.40
C ASP A 192 23.52 9.12 0.76
N THR A 193 23.83 7.99 0.10
CA THR A 193 22.82 7.12 -0.51
C THR A 193 21.85 6.55 0.53
N LEU A 194 22.36 6.17 1.71
CA LEU A 194 21.52 5.80 2.86
C LEU A 194 20.67 6.96 3.36
N GLY A 195 21.20 8.18 3.39
CA GLY A 195 20.46 9.40 3.71
C GLY A 195 19.26 9.59 2.77
N ARG A 196 19.46 9.43 1.46
CA ARG A 196 18.38 9.46 0.46
C ARG A 196 17.35 8.35 0.69
N LEU A 197 17.79 7.13 0.99
CA LEU A 197 16.90 6.02 1.32
C LEU A 197 16.06 6.28 2.58
N ARG A 198 16.63 6.93 3.61
CA ARG A 198 15.90 7.35 4.82
C ARG A 198 14.89 8.44 4.52
N SER A 199 15.26 9.43 3.70
CA SER A 199 14.35 10.49 3.26
C SER A 199 13.13 9.90 2.54
N LEU A 200 13.36 8.96 1.63
CA LEU A 200 12.28 8.27 0.92
C LEU A 200 11.39 7.47 1.88
N ASN A 201 12.00 6.80 2.87
CA ASN A 201 11.28 6.12 3.94
C ASN A 201 10.37 7.09 4.73
N THR A 202 10.83 8.30 5.03
CA THR A 202 10.03 9.33 5.70
C THR A 202 8.87 9.80 4.83
N THR A 203 9.11 10.07 3.54
CA THR A 203 8.04 10.45 2.61
C THR A 203 6.96 9.36 2.53
N MET A 204 7.36 8.08 2.53
CA MET A 204 6.38 6.98 2.55
C MET A 204 5.63 6.86 3.88
N ASP A 205 6.25 7.20 5.01
CA ASP A 205 5.56 7.27 6.31
C ASP A 205 4.51 8.37 6.32
N GLU A 206 4.80 9.52 5.72
CA GLU A 206 3.88 10.64 5.59
C GLU A 206 2.66 10.23 4.74
N VAL A 207 2.89 9.63 3.57
CA VAL A 207 1.81 9.09 2.73
C VAL A 207 0.98 8.09 3.53
N GLN A 208 1.62 7.12 4.19
CA GLN A 208 0.93 6.13 5.02
C GLN A 208 0.11 6.76 6.15
N ALA A 209 0.58 7.84 6.77
CA ALA A 209 -0.13 8.54 7.84
C ALA A 209 -1.34 9.34 7.34
N THR A 210 -1.31 9.79 6.09
CA THR A 210 -2.43 10.53 5.47
C THR A 210 -3.53 9.63 4.95
N LEU A 211 -3.22 8.36 4.64
CA LEU A 211 -4.22 7.40 4.24
C LEU A 211 -5.27 7.21 5.35
N PRO A 212 -6.57 7.18 5.00
CA PRO A 212 -7.63 7.00 5.98
C PRO A 212 -7.36 5.74 6.81
N ASN A 213 -7.11 5.98 8.09
CA ASN A 213 -6.59 4.99 9.02
C ASN A 213 -7.75 4.09 9.49
N GLU A 214 -8.24 3.22 8.61
CA GLU A 214 -9.23 2.22 9.01
C GLU A 214 -8.57 1.10 9.82
N ALA A 215 -8.36 1.38 11.10
CA ALA A 215 -7.85 0.54 12.18
C ALA A 215 -6.35 0.72 12.50
N ARG A 216 -6.05 1.69 13.38
CA ARG A 216 -5.26 1.33 14.56
C ARG A 216 -6.17 0.51 15.50
N PRO A 217 -5.73 -0.67 15.97
CA PRO A 217 -6.43 -1.37 17.04
C PRO A 217 -6.51 -0.52 18.31
#